data_AF-A0A9Q0TFS3-F1
#
_entry.id   AF-A0A9Q0TFS3-F1
#
_cell.length_a   1.000
_cell.length_b   1.000
_cell.length_c   1.000
_cell.angle_alpha   90.00
_cell.angle_beta   90.00
_cell.angle_gamma   90.00
#
_symmetry.space_group_name_H-M   'P 1'
#
loop_
_entity.id
_entity.type
_entity.pdbx_description
1 polymer ?
#
loop_
_entity_poly.entity_id
_entity_poly.type
_entity_poly.pdbx_seq_one_letter_code
_entity_poly.pdbx_strand_id
1 'polypeptide(L)' 'MRIKAAVDAREETGSDIVIVARTDSRQAVSLDESLWRSRAFADAGADVVFIDALASREEMKSFCEVSPLVPKM' A
#
# COMPACT_ATOMS: atom_id res chain seq x y z
N MET A 1 -10.59 5.72 1.15
CA MET A 1 -10.80 7.18 1.02
C MET A 1 -9.58 8.04 1.38
N ARG A 2 -8.72 7.67 2.34
CA ARG A 2 -7.53 8.49 2.69
C ARG A 2 -6.48 8.62 1.59
N ILE A 3 -6.12 7.52 0.94
CA ILE A 3 -5.09 7.51 -0.13
C ILE A 3 -5.52 8.38 -1.31
N LYS A 4 -6.72 8.15 -1.84
CA LYS A 4 -7.27 8.94 -2.95
C LYS A 4 -7.30 10.45 -2.63
N ALA A 5 -7.72 10.83 -1.42
CA ALA A 5 -7.71 12.24 -1.02
C ALA A 5 -6.30 12.86 -0.99
N ALA A 6 -5.27 12.10 -0.57
CA ALA A 6 -3.89 12.55 -0.60
C ALA A 6 -3.35 12.69 -2.04
N VAL A 7 -3.70 11.73 -2.92
CA VAL A 7 -3.35 11.77 -4.34
C VAL A 7 -3.99 13.00 -5.01
N ASP A 8 -5.27 13.24 -4.75
CA ASP A 8 -6.01 14.38 -5.32
C ASP A 8 -5.38 15.71 -4.87
N ALA A 9 -5.08 15.86 -3.58
CA ALA A 9 -4.41 17.05 -3.07
C ALA A 9 -3.01 17.26 -3.68
N ARG A 10 -2.25 16.17 -3.93
CA ARG A 10 -0.96 16.23 -4.62
C ARG A 10 -1.12 16.72 -6.05
N GLU A 11 -2.09 16.16 -6.79
CA GLU A 11 -2.38 16.53 -8.18
C GLU A 11 -2.85 17.99 -8.31
N GLU A 12 -3.73 18.45 -7.41
CA GLU A 12 -4.24 19.82 -7.39
C GLU A 12 -3.14 20.86 -7.09
N THR A 13 -2.15 20.50 -6.28
CA THR A 13 -1.04 21.39 -5.90
C THR A 13 0.16 21.30 -6.84
N GLY A 14 0.20 20.30 -7.72
CA GLY A 14 1.36 20.02 -8.57
C GLY A 14 2.61 19.62 -7.76
N SER A 15 2.40 18.99 -6.60
CA SER A 15 3.50 18.61 -5.70
C SER A 15 4.11 17.26 -6.08
N ASP A 16 5.43 17.11 -5.86
CA ASP A 16 6.16 15.86 -6.10
C ASP A 16 6.28 14.99 -4.83
N ILE A 17 5.39 15.16 -3.84
CA ILE A 17 5.42 14.31 -2.64
C ILE A 17 5.14 12.85 -2.99
N VAL A 18 5.89 11.96 -2.33
CA VAL A 18 5.70 10.51 -2.42
C VAL A 18 4.67 10.07 -1.38
N ILE A 19 3.62 9.37 -1.82
CA ILE A 19 2.54 8.87 -0.99
C ILE A 19 2.81 7.39 -0.66
N VAL A 20 3.20 7.15 0.59
CA VAL A 20 3.40 5.80 1.14
C VAL A 20 2.13 5.34 1.85
N ALA A 21 1.49 4.30 1.33
CA ALA A 21 0.26 3.75 1.87
C ALA A 21 0.53 2.55 2.79
N ARG A 22 0.32 2.76 4.09
CA ARG A 22 0.56 1.75 5.15
C ARG A 22 -0.74 1.04 5.57
N THR A 23 -0.65 -0.25 5.85
CA THR A 23 -1.65 -0.98 6.65
C THR A 23 -1.03 -1.81 7.77
N ASP A 24 -1.65 -1.73 8.94
CA ASP A 24 -1.34 -2.56 10.13
C ASP A 24 -2.28 -3.78 10.25
N SER A 25 -2.99 -4.12 9.17
CA SER A 25 -4.00 -5.19 9.19
C SER A 25 -3.40 -6.59 9.36
N ARG A 26 -2.09 -6.76 9.20
CA ARG A 26 -1.47 -8.08 9.26
C ARG A 26 -1.64 -8.71 10.64
N GLN A 27 -1.38 -7.94 11.69
CA GLN A 27 -1.56 -8.34 13.08
C GLN A 27 -3.01 -8.15 13.56
N ALA A 28 -3.69 -7.12 13.06
CA ALA A 28 -5.03 -6.77 13.54
C ALA A 28 -6.17 -7.62 12.93
N VAL A 29 -5.96 -8.16 11.73
CA VAL A 29 -7.01 -8.87 10.95
C VAL A 29 -6.49 -10.17 10.35
N SER A 30 -5.76 -10.11 9.22
CA SER A 30 -5.22 -11.27 8.51
C SER A 30 -4.25 -10.84 7.42
N LEU A 31 -3.49 -11.80 6.87
CA LEU A 31 -2.65 -11.57 5.69
C LEU A 31 -3.51 -11.20 4.47
N ASP A 32 -4.60 -11.92 4.22
CA ASP A 32 -5.47 -11.70 3.06
C ASP A 32 -6.05 -10.28 3.05
N GLU A 33 -6.47 -9.78 4.21
CA GLU A 33 -6.94 -8.40 4.36
C GLU A 33 -5.81 -7.40 4.06
N SER A 34 -4.59 -7.67 4.50
CA SER A 34 -3.44 -6.81 4.20
C SER A 34 -3.10 -6.77 2.72
N LEU A 35 -3.12 -7.92 2.05
CA LEU A 35 -2.88 -8.02 0.61
C LEU A 35 -3.98 -7.29 -0.17
N TRP A 36 -5.25 -7.48 0.21
CA TRP A 36 -6.37 -6.77 -0.40
C TRP A 36 -6.26 -5.26 -0.22
N ARG A 37 -5.95 -4.78 0.99
CA ARG A 37 -5.74 -3.34 1.26
C ARG A 37 -4.58 -2.79 0.47
N SER A 38 -3.45 -3.50 0.42
CA SER A 38 -2.29 -3.09 -0.37
C SER A 38 -2.65 -2.93 -1.85
N ARG A 39 -3.42 -3.87 -2.41
CA ARG A 39 -3.93 -3.76 -3.79
C ARG A 39 -4.78 -2.51 -3.96
N ALA A 40 -5.75 -2.31 -3.07
CA ALA A 40 -6.64 -1.16 -3.11
C ALA A 40 -5.89 0.17 -2.94
N PHE A 41 -4.80 0.21 -2.19
CA PHE A 41 -3.97 1.40 -2.05
C PHE A 41 -3.17 1.71 -3.33
N ALA A 42 -2.60 0.69 -3.96
CA ALA A 42 -1.94 0.83 -5.26
C ALA A 42 -2.93 1.31 -6.33
N ASP A 43 -4.12 0.70 -6.41
CA ASP A 43 -5.18 1.09 -7.35
C ASP A 43 -5.71 2.52 -7.08
N ALA A 44 -5.58 3.00 -5.84
CA ALA A 44 -5.94 4.37 -5.46
C ALA A 44 -4.84 5.41 -5.76
N GLY A 45 -3.69 5.01 -6.32
CA GLY A 45 -2.61 5.90 -6.74
C GLY A 45 -1.48 6.09 -5.73
N ALA A 46 -1.34 5.21 -4.74
CA ALA A 46 -0.16 5.24 -3.87
C ALA A 46 1.13 4.93 -4.65
N ASP A 47 2.18 5.70 -4.41
CA ASP A 47 3.48 5.50 -5.05
C ASP A 47 4.25 4.34 -4.41
N VAL A 48 4.02 4.08 -3.12
CA VAL A 48 4.62 2.98 -2.36
C VAL A 48 3.55 2.35 -1.48
N VAL A 49 3.56 1.03 -1.37
CA VAL A 49 2.71 0.28 -0.44
C VAL A 49 3.54 -0.33 0.68
N PHE A 50 2.96 -0.43 1.87
CA PHE A 50 3.62 -0.99 3.05
C PHE A 50 2.63 -1.81 3.89
N ILE A 51 2.96 -3.09 4.11
CA ILE A 51 2.27 -3.93 5.09
C ILE A 51 3.17 -4.04 6.32
N ASP A 52 2.71 -3.52 7.45
CA ASP A 52 3.46 -3.61 8.69
C ASP A 52 3.45 -5.04 9.24
N ALA A 53 4.57 -5.44 9.85
CA ALA A 53 4.73 -6.69 10.59
C ALA A 53 4.38 -7.99 9.83
N LEU A 54 4.81 -8.12 8.56
CA LEU A 54 4.82 -9.40 7.85
C LEU A 54 5.64 -10.44 8.64
N ALA A 55 5.12 -11.66 8.76
CA ALA A 55 5.65 -12.67 9.67
C ALA A 55 6.69 -13.60 9.02
N SER A 56 6.80 -13.62 7.69
CA SER A 56 7.75 -14.50 6.99
C SER A 56 8.16 -13.99 5.61
N ARG A 57 9.17 -14.65 5.03
CA ARG A 57 9.62 -14.40 3.65
C ARG A 57 8.55 -14.78 2.63
N GLU A 58 7.74 -15.78 2.92
CA GLU A 58 6.62 -16.22 2.09
C GLU A 58 5.55 -15.13 2.02
N GLU A 59 5.21 -14.52 3.16
CA GLU A 59 4.28 -13.38 3.16
C GLU A 59 4.81 -12.18 2.37
N MET A 60 6.12 -11.89 2.49
CA MET A 60 6.77 -10.87 1.67
C MET A 60 6.71 -11.19 0.17
N LYS A 61 6.89 -12.46 -0.23
CA LYS A 61 6.72 -12.87 -1.63
C LYS A 61 5.30 -12.62 -2.11
N SER A 62 4.29 -13.05 -1.33
CA SER A 62 2.88 -12.79 -1.65
C SER A 62 2.60 -11.29 -1.76
N PHE A 63 3.14 -10.47 -0.86
CA PHE A 63 3.01 -9.01 -0.91
C PHE A 63 3.63 -8.40 -2.18
N CYS A 64 4.82 -8.87 -2.59
CA CYS A 64 5.47 -8.43 -3.81
C CYS A 64 4.63 -8.68 -5.07
N GLU A 65 3.84 -9.76 -5.10
CA GLU A 65 3.00 -10.17 -6.23
C GLU A 65 1.71 -9.34 -6.38
N VAL A 66 1.22 -8.70 -5.30
CA VAL A 66 -0.07 -7.97 -5.30
C VAL A 66 -0.12 -6.83 -6.34
N SER A 67 0.97 -6.07 -6.46
CA SER A 67 1.09 -4.98 -7.43
C SER A 67 2.53 -4.88 -7.92
N PRO A 68 2.94 -5.67 -8.94
CA PRO A 68 4.35 -5.84 -9.30
C PRO A 68 5.08 -4.55 -9.66
N LEU A 69 4.35 -3.54 -10.18
CA LEU A 69 4.91 -2.27 -10.63
C LEU A 69 4.97 -1.19 -9.54
N VAL A 70 4.34 -1.41 -8.38
CA VAL A 70 4.38 -0.46 -7.26
C VAL A 70 5.48 -0.89 -6.28
N PRO A 71 6.42 0.00 -5.93
CA PRO A 71 7.41 -0.26 -4.89
C PRO A 71 6.80 -0.68 -3.54
N LYS A 72 7.52 -1.55 -2.83
CA LYS A 72 7.18 -2.03 -1.49
C LYS A 72 8.19 -1.45 -0.51
N MET A 73 7.69 -1.06 0.66
CA MET A 73 8.51 -0.74 1.84
C MET A 73 8.44 -1.88 2.85
#